data_AF-W2YXR5-F1
#
_entry.id   AF-W2YXR5-F1
#
_cell.length_a   1.000
_cell.length_b   1.000
_cell.length_c   1.000
_cell.angle_alpha   90.00
_cell.angle_beta   90.00
_cell.angle_gamma   90.00
#
_symmetry.space_group_name_H-M   'P 1'
#
loop_
_entity.id
_entity.type
_entity.pdbx_description
1 polymer ?
#
loop_
_entity_poly.entity_id
_entity_poly.type
_entity_poly.pdbx_seq_one_letter_code
_entity_poly.pdbx_strand_id
1 'polypeptide(L)'
;MDANDQGLCALFPAHRQYFQVKFTVEELEVIQSYNDADDNTFCINVRELMSAVFASLLWGHLWKLAPHEGDSHVRFWIDNISAVAWSNCKSSRNGFAQMLLRILGRSDLQHGFYSTASHVPGADPERLSKSLASLGALLRAGALSQSSSKHYSRVWGQWVAWCSMMRFSPWLTATDTDKNAEQLGAFAVYLWKYGMNRQQKCNTFSTICAKLCAVRWFHRNTAGYDPGVNASHAILLRGIRRITDPVVKQRPQSARLLRVIFVDINLTLPCDQLLWGGLLLGYFFLLRRSGYLFIGKRVLSYVLRLSGIQCFDTNEDPVPPKRAKVVGITLHGAKNNPFGREKIRYHYKSKDRLLCPVRADRWVYKAARTFATRPGDPALSMWNSGITSDAIRGRTDLLSR
;
A
#
# COMPACT_ATOMS: atom_id res chain seq x y z
N MET A 1 6.51 1.65 -31.23
CA MET A 1 6.05 0.69 -32.24
C MET A 1 7.17 -0.30 -32.39
N ASP A 2 6.84 -1.58 -32.45
CA ASP A 2 7.85 -2.63 -32.39
C ASP A 2 7.33 -3.91 -33.06
N ALA A 3 8.24 -4.72 -33.57
CA ALA A 3 7.95 -6.00 -34.19
C ALA A 3 9.03 -7.03 -33.79
N ASN A 4 8.64 -8.29 -33.71
CA ASN A 4 9.56 -9.40 -33.53
C ASN A 4 9.23 -10.52 -34.54
N ASP A 5 9.76 -11.72 -34.33
CA ASP A 5 9.50 -12.84 -35.25
C ASP A 5 8.10 -13.47 -35.08
N GLN A 6 7.36 -13.10 -34.03
CA GLN A 6 6.03 -13.65 -33.76
C GLN A 6 4.89 -12.71 -34.14
N GLY A 7 5.17 -11.40 -34.22
CA GLY A 7 4.14 -10.41 -34.44
C GLY A 7 4.65 -8.98 -34.32
N LEU A 8 3.70 -8.05 -34.27
CA LEU A 8 3.98 -6.62 -34.16
C LEU A 8 2.97 -5.90 -33.27
N CYS A 9 3.32 -4.69 -32.85
CA CYS A 9 2.47 -3.88 -31.97
C CYS A 9 2.65 -2.37 -32.15
N ALA A 10 1.59 -1.64 -31.80
CA ALA A 10 1.65 -0.21 -31.60
C ALA A 10 0.80 0.23 -30.40
N LEU A 11 1.20 1.36 -29.81
CA LEU A 11 0.54 2.00 -28.69
C LEU A 11 0.04 3.37 -29.11
N PHE A 12 -1.17 3.73 -28.68
CA PHE A 12 -1.71 5.10 -28.75
C PHE A 12 -2.02 5.62 -27.34
N PRO A 13 -1.00 6.16 -26.63
CA PRO A 13 -1.12 6.49 -25.21
C PRO A 13 -2.20 7.52 -24.87
N ALA A 14 -2.41 8.52 -25.74
CA ALA A 14 -3.41 9.57 -25.53
C ALA A 14 -4.84 9.02 -25.40
N HIS A 15 -5.13 7.91 -26.11
CA HIS A 15 -6.44 7.25 -26.09
C HIS A 15 -6.44 5.95 -25.30
N ARG A 16 -5.32 5.58 -24.65
CA ARG A 16 -5.14 4.32 -23.92
C ARG A 16 -5.49 3.08 -24.76
N GLN A 17 -5.18 3.14 -26.06
CA GLN A 17 -5.41 2.03 -26.99
C GLN A 17 -4.08 1.39 -27.40
N TYR A 18 -4.13 0.11 -27.74
CA TYR A 18 -3.04 -0.62 -28.35
C TYR A 18 -3.59 -1.69 -29.28
N PHE A 19 -2.75 -2.17 -30.20
CA PHE A 19 -3.01 -3.40 -30.92
C PHE A 19 -1.78 -4.29 -30.90
N GLN A 20 -2.04 -5.58 -31.04
CA GLN A 20 -1.04 -6.60 -31.27
C GLN A 20 -1.53 -7.50 -32.40
N VAL A 21 -0.68 -7.73 -33.38
CA VAL A 21 -0.95 -8.65 -34.49
C VAL A 21 0.02 -9.80 -34.40
N LYS A 22 -0.50 -11.02 -34.50
CA LYS A 22 0.29 -12.24 -34.61
C LYS A 22 0.38 -12.62 -36.08
N PHE A 23 1.58 -12.96 -36.54
CA PHE A 23 1.78 -13.38 -37.94
C PHE A 23 1.13 -14.74 -38.21
N THR A 24 0.64 -14.93 -39.44
CA THR A 24 0.06 -16.20 -39.88
C THR A 24 1.13 -17.27 -40.07
N VAL A 25 0.73 -18.53 -40.26
CA VAL A 25 1.67 -19.64 -40.45
C VAL A 25 2.51 -19.40 -41.71
N GLU A 26 1.89 -18.89 -42.77
CA GLU A 26 2.54 -18.57 -44.05
C GLU A 26 3.55 -17.42 -43.89
N GLU A 27 3.20 -16.38 -43.12
CA GLU A 27 4.12 -15.27 -42.83
C GLU A 27 5.31 -15.73 -41.97
N LEU A 28 5.07 -16.63 -41.00
CA LEU A 28 6.13 -17.22 -40.18
C LEU A 28 7.06 -18.12 -41.00
N GLU A 29 6.55 -18.86 -41.98
CA GLU A 29 7.35 -19.65 -42.93
C GLU A 29 8.28 -18.76 -43.77
N VAL A 30 7.79 -17.59 -44.22
CA VAL A 30 8.61 -16.60 -44.94
C VAL A 30 9.67 -15.96 -44.02
N ILE A 31 9.36 -15.74 -42.74
CA ILE A 31 10.35 -15.27 -41.75
C ILE A 31 11.44 -16.32 -41.51
N GLN A 32 11.08 -17.61 -41.52
CA GLN A 32 12.03 -18.70 -41.28
C GLN A 32 12.91 -19.01 -42.50
N SER A 33 12.36 -18.93 -43.72
CA SER A 33 13.10 -19.13 -44.97
C SER A 33 14.11 -18.02 -45.29
N TYR A 34 14.01 -16.88 -44.60
CA TYR A 34 14.99 -15.78 -44.59
C TYR A 34 16.41 -16.23 -44.22
N ASN A 35 16.56 -17.36 -43.51
CA ASN A 35 17.87 -17.90 -43.17
C ASN A 35 18.54 -18.69 -44.31
N ASP A 36 17.80 -19.07 -45.36
CA ASP A 36 18.28 -19.96 -46.43
C ASP A 36 18.24 -19.33 -47.85
N ALA A 37 17.52 -18.21 -48.07
CA ALA A 37 17.45 -17.52 -49.36
C ALA A 37 17.56 -15.99 -49.22
N ASP A 38 18.12 -15.34 -50.23
CA ASP A 38 18.39 -13.87 -50.31
C ASP A 38 17.10 -13.01 -50.45
N ASP A 39 15.94 -13.55 -50.08
CA ASP A 39 14.64 -12.88 -50.19
C ASP A 39 14.41 -11.93 -49.01
N ASN A 40 14.65 -10.64 -49.26
CA ASN A 40 14.52 -9.59 -48.26
C ASN A 40 13.09 -9.07 -48.06
N THR A 41 12.07 -9.72 -48.64
CA THR A 41 10.70 -9.18 -48.73
C THR A 41 10.04 -8.89 -47.38
N PHE A 42 10.25 -9.72 -46.35
CA PHE A 42 9.57 -9.62 -45.04
C PHE A 42 10.52 -9.48 -43.84
N CYS A 43 11.65 -8.77 -44.02
CA CYS A 43 12.66 -8.58 -42.98
C CYS A 43 12.18 -7.71 -41.80
N ILE A 44 12.93 -7.68 -40.70
CA ILE A 44 12.56 -6.95 -39.48
C ILE A 44 12.24 -5.47 -39.72
N ASN A 45 12.99 -4.80 -40.60
CA ASN A 45 12.77 -3.39 -40.96
C ASN A 45 11.37 -3.17 -41.59
N VAL A 46 10.91 -4.14 -42.38
CA VAL A 46 9.59 -4.13 -43.02
C VAL A 46 8.50 -4.33 -41.97
N ARG A 47 8.68 -5.30 -41.07
CA ARG A 47 7.70 -5.62 -40.02
C ARG A 47 7.51 -4.46 -39.03
N GLU A 48 8.57 -3.73 -38.72
CA GLU A 48 8.46 -2.51 -37.91
C GLU A 48 7.78 -1.36 -38.66
N LEU A 49 8.02 -1.22 -39.98
CA LEU A 49 7.28 -0.26 -40.81
C LEU A 49 5.78 -0.62 -40.89
N MET A 50 5.42 -1.91 -40.93
CA MET A 50 4.02 -2.35 -40.91
C MET A 50 3.28 -1.84 -39.68
N SER A 51 3.94 -1.77 -38.52
CA SER A 51 3.33 -1.24 -37.30
C SER A 51 2.86 0.21 -37.46
N ALA A 52 3.62 1.04 -38.19
CA ALA A 52 3.23 2.42 -38.50
C ALA A 52 2.05 2.46 -39.47
N VAL A 53 2.06 1.62 -40.51
CA VAL A 53 0.94 1.54 -41.48
C VAL A 53 -0.35 1.09 -40.80
N PHE A 54 -0.29 0.06 -39.95
CA PHE A 54 -1.46 -0.48 -39.26
C PHE A 54 -2.02 0.55 -38.28
N ALA A 55 -1.15 1.28 -37.59
CA ALA A 55 -1.57 2.40 -36.75
C ALA A 55 -2.31 3.48 -37.57
N SER A 56 -1.81 3.83 -38.76
CA SER A 56 -2.48 4.79 -39.65
C SER A 56 -3.82 4.30 -40.16
N LEU A 57 -3.95 3.03 -40.52
CA LEU A 57 -5.22 2.45 -40.96
C LEU A 57 -6.25 2.40 -39.83
N LEU A 58 -5.82 2.04 -38.61
CA LEU A 58 -6.72 1.90 -37.46
C LEU A 58 -7.10 3.24 -36.83
N TRP A 59 -6.14 4.15 -36.69
CA TRP A 59 -6.29 5.38 -35.91
C TRP A 59 -6.20 6.66 -36.73
N GLY A 60 -5.90 6.60 -38.04
CA GLY A 60 -5.76 7.78 -38.89
C GLY A 60 -6.94 8.74 -38.83
N HIS A 61 -8.16 8.19 -38.83
CA HIS A 61 -9.39 8.97 -38.71
C HIS A 61 -9.54 9.74 -37.37
N LEU A 62 -8.83 9.32 -36.31
CA LEU A 62 -8.84 9.95 -34.98
C LEU A 62 -7.78 11.04 -34.82
N TRP A 63 -6.83 11.15 -35.75
CA TRP A 63 -5.70 12.07 -35.62
C TRP A 63 -5.99 13.48 -36.12
N LYS A 64 -7.15 13.68 -36.75
CA LYS A 64 -7.58 14.99 -37.23
C LYS A 64 -7.97 15.90 -36.06
N LEU A 65 -7.23 17.00 -35.90
CA LEU A 65 -7.63 18.13 -35.04
C LEU A 65 -8.81 18.90 -35.67
N ALA A 66 -9.46 19.74 -34.88
CA ALA A 66 -10.69 20.45 -35.25
C ALA A 66 -10.62 21.07 -36.67
N PRO A 67 -11.74 21.16 -37.42
CA PRO A 67 -11.80 21.43 -38.87
C PRO A 67 -11.21 22.79 -39.36
N HIS A 68 -10.60 23.59 -38.49
CA HIS A 68 -10.01 24.89 -38.79
C HIS A 68 -8.50 24.98 -38.54
N GLU A 69 -7.86 23.94 -38.01
CA GLU A 69 -6.40 23.82 -37.94
C GLU A 69 -5.94 22.88 -39.07
N GLY A 70 -4.83 23.18 -39.74
CA GLY A 70 -4.34 22.43 -40.90
C GLY A 70 -4.00 20.95 -40.63
N ASP A 71 -3.25 20.32 -41.56
CA ASP A 71 -2.90 18.91 -41.43
C ASP A 71 -2.24 18.59 -40.08
N SER A 72 -2.76 17.56 -39.40
CA SER A 72 -2.28 17.19 -38.07
C SER A 72 -0.93 16.46 -38.15
N HIS A 73 0.02 16.85 -37.31
CA HIS A 73 1.33 16.19 -37.28
C HIS A 73 1.28 14.92 -36.44
N VAL A 74 1.60 13.78 -37.05
CA VAL A 74 1.72 12.50 -36.34
C VAL A 74 3.18 12.04 -36.35
N ARG A 75 3.73 11.82 -35.15
CA ARG A 75 5.08 11.28 -34.98
C ARG A 75 5.05 9.83 -34.52
N PHE A 76 5.56 8.93 -35.36
CA PHE A 76 5.79 7.54 -35.03
C PHE A 76 7.10 7.37 -34.26
N TRP A 77 7.03 6.62 -33.17
CA TRP A 77 8.19 6.22 -32.37
C TRP A 77 8.46 4.75 -32.67
N ILE A 78 9.54 4.49 -33.42
CA ILE A 78 9.91 3.17 -33.95
C ILE A 78 11.30 2.80 -33.41
N ASP A 79 11.52 1.55 -33.02
CA ASP A 79 12.79 1.08 -32.45
C ASP A 79 13.87 0.85 -33.53
N ASN A 80 13.47 0.60 -34.78
CA ASN A 80 14.39 0.40 -35.89
C ASN A 80 14.72 1.66 -36.68
N ILE A 81 16.01 1.99 -36.72
CA ILE A 81 16.55 3.16 -37.44
C ILE A 81 16.26 3.11 -38.95
N SER A 82 16.30 1.92 -39.58
CA SER A 82 16.02 1.80 -41.01
C SER A 82 14.54 2.02 -41.32
N ALA A 83 13.63 1.51 -40.48
CA ALA A 83 12.20 1.78 -40.60
C ALA A 83 11.89 3.29 -40.40
N VAL A 84 12.57 3.95 -39.47
CA VAL A 84 12.50 5.41 -39.29
C VAL A 84 12.93 6.15 -40.57
N ALA A 85 14.08 5.77 -41.14
CA ALA A 85 14.60 6.37 -42.37
C ALA A 85 13.63 6.18 -43.56
N TRP A 86 13.11 4.97 -43.75
CA TRP A 86 12.15 4.68 -44.83
C TRP A 86 10.84 5.46 -44.67
N SER A 87 10.32 5.57 -43.45
CA SER A 87 9.09 6.32 -43.17
C SER A 87 9.24 7.82 -43.44
N ASN A 88 10.41 8.40 -43.11
CA ASN A 88 10.70 9.81 -43.35
C ASN A 88 11.02 10.13 -44.81
N CYS A 89 11.84 9.30 -45.47
CA CYS A 89 12.23 9.50 -46.88
C CYS A 89 11.17 9.00 -47.87
N LYS A 90 10.14 8.29 -47.40
CA LYS A 90 9.09 7.63 -48.21
C LYS A 90 9.66 6.79 -49.35
N SER A 91 10.78 6.11 -49.10
CA SER A 91 11.49 5.30 -50.10
C SER A 91 12.13 4.06 -49.49
N SER A 92 12.13 2.96 -50.23
CA SER A 92 12.83 1.71 -49.90
C SER A 92 13.15 0.94 -51.19
N ARG A 93 14.21 0.13 -51.17
CA ARG A 93 14.54 -0.82 -52.26
C ARG A 93 13.71 -2.10 -52.19
N ASN A 94 13.04 -2.35 -51.07
CA ASN A 94 12.17 -3.50 -50.88
C ASN A 94 10.77 -3.21 -51.47
N GLY A 95 10.28 -4.09 -52.36
CA GLY A 95 8.99 -3.91 -53.05
C GLY A 95 7.77 -3.93 -52.11
N PHE A 96 7.79 -4.75 -51.07
CA PHE A 96 6.72 -4.80 -50.08
C PHE A 96 6.70 -3.55 -49.18
N ALA A 97 7.87 -3.04 -48.79
CA ALA A 97 8.00 -1.74 -48.12
C ALA A 97 7.48 -0.58 -48.98
N GLN A 98 7.73 -0.59 -50.29
CA GLN A 98 7.17 0.41 -51.21
C GLN A 98 5.64 0.39 -51.22
N MET A 99 5.02 -0.80 -51.21
CA MET A 99 3.56 -0.92 -51.09
C MET A 99 3.07 -0.34 -49.75
N LEU A 100 3.72 -0.68 -48.64
CA LEU A 100 3.39 -0.16 -47.30
C LEU A 100 3.49 1.37 -47.22
N LEU A 101 4.54 1.96 -47.82
CA LEU A 101 4.72 3.42 -47.87
C LEU A 101 3.65 4.09 -48.72
N ARG A 102 3.18 3.47 -49.81
CA ARG A 102 2.05 3.97 -50.60
C ARG A 102 0.74 3.93 -49.81
N ILE A 103 0.50 2.86 -49.04
CA ILE A 103 -0.66 2.76 -48.15
C ILE A 103 -0.61 3.86 -47.07
N LEU A 104 0.57 4.08 -46.48
CA LEU A 104 0.77 5.15 -45.51
C LEU A 104 0.49 6.52 -46.13
N GLY A 105 1.08 6.84 -47.29
CA GLY A 105 0.85 8.12 -47.97
C GLY A 105 -0.61 8.33 -48.38
N ARG A 106 -1.33 7.26 -48.76
CA ARG A 106 -2.77 7.32 -49.01
C ARG A 106 -3.56 7.61 -47.72
N SER A 107 -3.17 7.00 -46.60
CA SER A 107 -3.81 7.22 -45.30
C SER A 107 -3.61 8.65 -44.80
N ASP A 108 -2.40 9.19 -44.94
CA ASP A 108 -2.05 10.60 -44.66
C ASP A 108 -3.02 11.55 -45.40
N LEU A 109 -3.18 11.35 -46.71
CA LEU A 109 -4.10 12.14 -47.55
C LEU A 109 -5.58 11.93 -47.20
N GLN A 110 -5.99 10.69 -46.97
CA GLN A 110 -7.39 10.33 -46.72
C GLN A 110 -7.89 10.90 -45.39
N HIS A 111 -7.02 11.02 -44.39
CA HIS A 111 -7.40 11.45 -43.04
C HIS A 111 -6.89 12.84 -42.66
N GLY A 112 -6.09 13.51 -43.51
CA GLY A 112 -5.64 14.89 -43.31
C GLY A 112 -4.59 15.02 -42.20
N PHE A 113 -3.59 14.13 -42.22
CA PHE A 113 -2.44 14.20 -41.32
C PHE A 113 -1.14 14.02 -42.12
N TYR A 114 -0.02 14.52 -41.57
CA TYR A 114 1.31 14.23 -42.11
C TYR A 114 2.13 13.46 -41.08
N SER A 115 2.78 12.39 -41.55
CA SER A 115 3.55 11.49 -40.70
C SER A 115 5.06 11.75 -40.72
N THR A 116 5.69 11.70 -39.55
CA THR A 116 7.16 11.60 -39.39
C THR A 116 7.50 10.45 -38.45
N ALA A 117 8.72 9.93 -38.51
CA ALA A 117 9.21 8.90 -37.62
C ALA A 117 10.44 9.38 -36.84
N SER A 118 10.58 8.94 -35.59
CA SER A 118 11.74 9.15 -34.74
C SER A 118 12.12 7.86 -34.03
N HIS A 119 13.42 7.65 -33.86
CA HIS A 119 13.96 6.46 -33.23
C HIS A 119 13.75 6.51 -31.71
N VAL A 120 13.25 5.42 -31.13
CA VAL A 120 13.28 5.23 -29.67
C VAL A 120 14.66 4.71 -29.31
N PRO A 121 15.50 5.46 -28.57
CA PRO A 121 16.78 4.92 -28.13
C PRO A 121 16.52 3.74 -27.19
N GLY A 122 17.09 2.57 -27.49
CA GLY A 122 17.19 1.46 -26.55
C GLY A 122 17.69 1.97 -25.19
N ALA A 123 17.14 1.42 -24.10
CA ALA A 123 17.32 1.96 -22.75
C ALA A 123 18.81 2.17 -22.41
N ASP A 124 19.21 3.44 -22.25
CA ASP A 124 20.52 3.81 -21.72
C ASP A 124 20.75 3.09 -20.39
N PRO A 125 21.79 2.23 -20.28
CA PRO A 125 22.11 1.49 -19.07
C PRO A 125 22.24 2.39 -17.83
N GLU A 126 22.69 3.64 -17.99
CA GLU A 126 22.75 4.60 -16.89
C GLU A 126 21.36 5.05 -16.42
N ARG A 127 20.43 5.31 -17.36
CA ARG A 127 19.05 5.65 -17.02
C ARG A 127 18.33 4.48 -16.36
N LEU A 128 18.56 3.26 -16.84
CA LEU A 128 18.04 2.05 -16.21
C LEU A 128 18.59 1.89 -14.79
N SER A 129 19.90 2.04 -14.61
CA SER A 129 20.56 1.97 -13.29
C SER A 129 20.01 3.02 -12.32
N LYS A 130 19.87 4.28 -12.75
CA LYS A 130 19.27 5.38 -11.95
C LYS A 130 17.81 5.09 -11.61
N SER A 131 17.03 4.54 -12.55
CA SER A 131 15.65 4.14 -12.34
C SER A 131 15.53 2.99 -11.33
N LEU A 132 16.37 1.96 -11.45
CA LEU A 132 16.42 0.82 -10.53
C LEU A 132 16.88 1.24 -9.13
N ALA A 133 17.86 2.13 -9.02
CA ALA A 133 18.31 2.69 -7.74
C ALA A 133 17.19 3.52 -7.07
N SER A 134 16.46 4.31 -7.86
CA SER A 134 15.31 5.09 -7.38
C SER A 134 14.16 4.19 -6.93
N LEU A 135 13.84 3.15 -7.70
CA LEU A 135 12.86 2.14 -7.34
C LEU A 135 13.28 1.38 -6.07
N GLY A 136 14.57 1.01 -5.96
CA GLY A 136 15.13 0.39 -4.76
C GLY A 136 15.06 1.29 -3.53
N ALA A 137 15.24 2.60 -3.68
CA ALA A 137 15.02 3.57 -2.60
C ALA A 137 13.54 3.67 -2.21
N LEU A 138 12.62 3.70 -3.19
CA LEU A 138 11.18 3.70 -2.95
C LEU A 138 10.71 2.43 -2.23
N LEU A 139 11.22 1.25 -2.63
CA LEU A 139 10.89 -0.03 -2.00
C LEU A 139 11.42 -0.10 -0.56
N ARG A 140 12.64 0.37 -0.29
CA ARG A 140 13.19 0.47 1.07
C ARG A 140 12.39 1.43 1.95
N ALA A 141 11.98 2.58 1.41
CA ALA A 141 11.10 3.52 2.10
C ALA A 141 9.70 2.91 2.37
N GLY A 142 9.18 2.11 1.43
CA GLY A 142 7.92 1.39 1.53
C GLY A 142 7.93 0.21 2.50
N ALA A 143 9.10 -0.26 2.95
CA ALA A 143 9.22 -1.32 3.94
C ALA A 143 8.68 -0.92 5.34
N LEU A 144 8.59 0.38 5.62
CA LEU A 144 7.97 0.89 6.84
C LEU A 144 6.51 1.29 6.61
N SER A 145 5.62 0.88 7.50
CA SER A 145 4.26 1.45 7.51
C SER A 145 4.32 2.97 7.76
N GLN A 146 3.40 3.74 7.16
CA GLN A 146 3.40 5.21 7.24
C GLN A 146 3.45 5.75 8.68
N SER A 147 2.80 5.06 9.62
CA SER A 147 2.86 5.40 11.06
C SER A 147 4.24 5.17 11.69
N SER A 148 4.95 4.13 11.24
CA SER A 148 6.31 3.80 11.68
C SER A 148 7.32 4.76 11.07
N SER A 149 7.16 5.13 9.80
CA SER A 149 7.97 6.15 9.13
C SER A 149 7.95 7.48 9.90
N LYS A 150 6.76 8.02 10.23
CA LYS A 150 6.63 9.24 11.05
C LYS A 150 7.24 9.12 12.45
N HIS A 151 7.18 7.92 13.04
CA HIS A 151 7.84 7.67 14.32
C HIS A 151 9.35 7.70 14.18
N TYR A 152 9.89 7.00 13.17
CA TYR A 152 11.31 6.85 12.94
C TYR A 152 11.94 8.20 12.61
N SER A 153 11.36 9.01 11.70
CA SER A 153 11.87 10.34 11.36
C SER A 153 11.94 11.26 12.58
N ARG A 154 10.94 11.20 13.46
CA ARG A 154 10.95 11.97 14.71
C ARG A 154 12.06 11.51 15.65
N VAL A 155 12.25 10.19 15.79
CA VAL A 155 13.33 9.65 16.62
C VAL A 155 14.70 10.02 16.05
N TRP A 156 14.86 10.00 14.73
CA TRP A 156 16.08 10.46 14.07
C TRP A 156 16.38 11.92 14.40
N GLY A 157 15.37 12.80 14.34
CA GLY A 157 15.52 14.18 14.80
C GLY A 157 15.95 14.30 16.27
N GLN A 158 15.43 13.44 17.16
CA GLN A 158 15.87 13.38 18.56
C GLN A 158 17.33 12.93 18.69
N TRP A 159 17.72 11.91 17.93
CA TRP A 159 19.09 11.42 17.89
C TRP A 159 20.07 12.49 17.42
N VAL A 160 19.76 13.18 16.31
CA VAL A 160 20.59 14.27 15.78
C VAL A 160 20.73 15.41 16.80
N ALA A 161 19.63 15.82 17.43
CA ALA A 161 19.65 16.86 18.46
C ALA A 161 20.48 16.45 19.68
N TRP A 162 20.38 15.19 20.12
CA TRP A 162 21.17 14.67 21.23
C TRP A 162 22.66 14.58 20.87
N CYS A 163 22.98 14.13 19.65
CA CYS A 163 24.36 14.09 19.16
C CYS A 163 24.97 15.49 19.12
N SER A 164 24.23 16.49 18.63
CA SER A 164 24.67 17.89 18.63
C SER A 164 24.95 18.40 20.05
N MET A 165 24.06 18.11 21.01
CA MET A 165 24.23 18.49 22.42
C MET A 165 25.45 17.83 23.07
N MET A 166 25.73 16.57 22.74
CA MET A 166 26.85 15.81 23.29
C MET A 166 28.15 15.95 22.45
N ARG A 167 28.12 16.75 21.38
CA ARG A 167 29.22 16.92 20.40
C ARG A 167 29.67 15.62 19.71
N PHE A 168 28.73 14.72 19.46
CA PHE A 168 28.94 13.50 18.68
C PHE A 168 28.50 13.66 17.22
N SER A 169 29.08 12.84 16.34
CA SER A 169 28.56 12.65 14.98
C SER A 169 27.23 11.89 15.03
N PRO A 170 26.17 12.34 14.33
CA PRO A 170 24.93 11.58 14.18
C PRO A 170 25.10 10.31 13.34
N TRP A 171 26.13 10.25 12.49
CA TRP A 171 26.43 9.09 11.67
C TRP A 171 27.49 8.24 12.36
N LEU A 172 27.06 7.06 12.80
CA LEU A 172 27.91 6.01 13.35
C LEU A 172 28.71 5.35 12.23
N THR A 173 29.87 4.77 12.53
CA THR A 173 30.77 4.21 11.50
C THR A 173 30.42 2.75 11.17
N ALA A 174 30.87 2.22 10.03
CA ALA A 174 30.66 0.81 9.70
C ALA A 174 31.62 -0.14 10.43
N THR A 175 32.79 0.35 10.83
CA THR A 175 33.91 -0.48 11.29
C THR A 175 34.11 -0.44 12.80
N ASP A 176 33.74 0.65 13.48
CA ASP A 176 34.01 0.83 14.91
C ASP A 176 32.78 0.48 15.76
N THR A 177 32.56 -0.83 15.94
CA THR A 177 31.40 -1.35 16.68
C THR A 177 31.44 -0.94 18.15
N ASP A 178 32.63 -0.80 18.74
CA ASP A 178 32.76 -0.48 20.17
C ASP A 178 32.37 0.97 20.45
N LYS A 179 32.88 1.94 19.66
CA LYS A 179 32.45 3.34 19.79
C LYS A 179 30.96 3.51 19.47
N ASN A 180 30.46 2.80 18.47
CA ASN A 180 29.03 2.83 18.14
C ASN A 180 28.17 2.32 19.31
N ALA A 181 28.57 1.22 19.94
CA ALA A 181 27.88 0.64 21.08
C ALA A 181 27.89 1.56 22.30
N GLU A 182 29.01 2.26 22.53
CA GLU A 182 29.14 3.27 23.59
C GLU A 182 28.22 4.46 23.35
N GLN A 183 28.22 5.04 22.14
CA GLN A 183 27.37 6.20 21.81
C GLN A 183 25.88 5.85 21.87
N LEU A 184 25.48 4.68 21.31
CA LEU A 184 24.11 4.18 21.42
C LEU A 184 23.73 3.89 22.88
N GLY A 185 24.68 3.40 23.68
CA GLY A 185 24.49 3.14 25.11
C GLY A 185 24.27 4.42 25.91
N ALA A 186 25.11 5.44 25.69
CA ALA A 186 24.97 6.76 26.30
C ALA A 186 23.61 7.40 25.96
N PHE A 187 23.15 7.25 24.71
CA PHE A 187 21.82 7.69 24.32
C PHE A 187 20.72 6.89 25.03
N ALA A 188 20.87 5.57 25.16
CA ALA A 188 19.91 4.74 25.91
C ALA A 188 19.78 5.18 27.37
N VAL A 189 20.89 5.48 28.04
CA VAL A 189 20.91 6.01 29.41
C VAL A 189 20.25 7.38 29.48
N TYR A 190 20.53 8.27 28.52
CA TYR A 190 19.89 9.59 28.45
C TYR A 190 18.37 9.47 28.28
N LEU A 191 17.92 8.58 27.39
CA LEU A 191 16.51 8.30 27.16
C LEU A 191 15.83 7.69 28.40
N TRP A 192 16.53 6.84 29.14
CA TRP A 192 16.05 6.27 30.39
C TRP A 192 15.91 7.35 31.47
N LYS A 193 16.92 8.21 31.66
CA LYS A 193 16.92 9.21 32.73
C LYS A 193 16.03 10.42 32.46
N TYR A 194 16.05 10.94 31.22
CA TYR A 194 15.42 12.23 30.87
C TYR A 194 14.29 12.12 29.84
N GLY A 195 14.12 10.96 29.19
CA GLY A 195 12.98 10.72 28.30
C GLY A 195 13.05 11.36 26.92
N MET A 196 13.69 12.52 26.80
CA MET A 196 13.72 13.34 25.58
C MET A 196 12.31 13.46 24.97
N ASN A 197 11.35 13.80 25.84
CA ASN A 197 9.93 13.94 25.54
C ASN A 197 9.42 15.23 26.20
N ARG A 198 8.24 15.70 25.79
CA ARG A 198 7.67 16.98 26.27
C ARG A 198 7.49 17.05 27.79
N GLN A 199 7.39 15.90 28.45
CA GLN A 199 7.17 15.79 29.89
C GLN A 199 8.49 15.65 30.66
N GLN A 200 9.64 15.53 29.97
CA GLN A 200 10.97 15.26 30.55
C GLN A 200 10.96 14.07 31.53
N LYS A 201 10.13 13.05 31.24
CA LYS A 201 9.98 11.85 32.08
C LYS A 201 10.70 10.65 31.48
N CYS A 202 11.27 9.82 32.34
CA CYS A 202 11.94 8.57 31.95
C CYS A 202 11.14 7.75 30.92
N ASN A 203 11.81 7.26 29.87
CA ASN A 203 11.17 6.36 28.92
C ASN A 203 11.11 4.93 29.47
N THR A 204 10.07 4.19 29.09
CA THR A 204 10.02 2.75 29.37
C THR A 204 11.08 2.00 28.55
N PHE A 205 11.51 0.84 29.05
CA PHE A 205 12.46 -0.03 28.35
C PHE A 205 12.05 -0.32 26.89
N SER A 206 10.78 -0.65 26.65
CA SER A 206 10.28 -0.91 25.30
C SER A 206 10.36 0.32 24.38
N THR A 207 10.16 1.52 24.92
CA THR A 207 10.28 2.76 24.16
C THR A 207 11.73 3.04 23.80
N ILE A 208 12.67 2.80 24.72
CA ILE A 208 14.11 2.96 24.45
C ILE A 208 14.54 2.03 23.31
N CYS A 209 14.19 0.75 23.38
CA CYS A 209 14.50 -0.21 22.31
C CYS A 209 13.90 0.22 20.96
N ALA A 210 12.65 0.68 20.94
CA ALA A 210 12.01 1.17 19.71
C ALA A 210 12.76 2.38 19.12
N LYS A 211 13.24 3.30 19.96
CA LYS A 211 14.02 4.45 19.52
C LYS A 211 15.38 4.02 18.94
N LEU A 212 16.11 3.14 19.62
CA LEU A 212 17.39 2.61 19.14
C LEU A 212 17.23 1.86 17.79
N CYS A 213 16.16 1.08 17.64
CA CYS A 213 15.84 0.42 16.37
C CYS A 213 15.61 1.43 15.25
N ALA A 214 14.95 2.57 15.53
CA ALA A 214 14.76 3.61 14.52
C ALA A 214 16.09 4.25 14.09
N VAL A 215 17.01 4.52 15.04
CA VAL A 215 18.36 5.04 14.73
C VAL A 215 19.13 4.06 13.84
N ARG A 216 19.15 2.77 14.20
CA ARG A 216 19.79 1.73 13.39
C ARG A 216 19.15 1.57 12.02
N TRP A 217 17.82 1.70 11.93
CA TRP A 217 17.12 1.64 10.65
C TRP A 217 17.52 2.78 9.72
N PHE A 218 17.72 4.00 10.23
CA PHE A 218 18.20 5.12 9.42
C PHE A 218 19.60 4.85 8.83
N HIS A 219 20.50 4.25 9.61
CA HIS A 219 21.81 3.84 9.10
C HIS A 219 21.68 2.78 8.00
N ARG A 220 20.87 1.74 8.21
CA ARG A 220 20.64 0.72 7.17
C ARG A 220 20.01 1.30 5.91
N ASN A 221 19.04 2.19 6.06
CA ASN A 221 18.28 2.75 4.95
C ASN A 221 19.11 3.77 4.15
N THR A 222 19.87 4.63 4.82
CA THR A 222 20.58 5.76 4.20
C THR A 222 22.06 5.49 3.96
N ALA A 223 22.75 4.86 4.92
CA ALA A 223 24.19 4.60 4.84
C ALA A 223 24.52 3.19 4.32
N GLY A 224 23.53 2.29 4.22
CA GLY A 224 23.68 0.96 3.64
C GLY A 224 24.28 -0.10 4.57
N TYR A 225 24.50 0.22 5.85
CA TYR A 225 25.01 -0.72 6.85
C TYR A 225 24.29 -0.58 8.19
N ASP A 226 24.36 -1.63 9.01
CA ASP A 226 23.98 -1.58 10.41
C ASP A 226 25.23 -1.22 11.24
N PRO A 227 25.21 -0.17 12.07
CA PRO A 227 26.37 0.23 12.88
C PRO A 227 26.78 -0.83 13.91
N GLY A 228 25.97 -1.87 14.12
CA GLY A 228 26.28 -2.96 15.03
C GLY A 228 26.20 -2.54 16.50
N VAL A 229 26.19 -3.53 17.38
CA VAL A 229 26.34 -3.36 18.83
C VAL A 229 27.09 -4.56 19.39
N ASN A 230 27.88 -4.37 20.44
CA ASN A 230 28.62 -5.43 21.10
C ASN A 230 27.89 -5.94 22.36
N ALA A 231 28.54 -6.86 23.09
CA ALA A 231 27.97 -7.46 24.30
C ALA A 231 27.73 -6.45 25.44
N SER A 232 28.53 -5.39 25.56
CA SER A 232 28.38 -4.38 26.62
C SER A 232 27.06 -3.62 26.47
N HIS A 233 26.64 -3.33 25.23
CA HIS A 233 25.36 -2.71 24.95
C HIS A 233 24.17 -3.57 25.39
N ALA A 234 24.25 -4.89 25.19
CA ALA A 234 23.21 -5.82 25.63
C ALA A 234 23.10 -5.90 27.17
N ILE A 235 24.24 -5.87 27.87
CA ILE A 235 24.30 -5.85 29.33
C ILE A 235 23.66 -4.56 29.88
N LEU A 236 23.99 -3.41 29.29
CA LEU A 236 23.41 -2.11 29.65
C LEU A 236 21.88 -2.13 29.54
N LEU A 237 21.35 -2.57 28.39
CA LEU A 237 19.91 -2.65 28.17
C LEU A 237 19.23 -3.61 29.16
N ARG A 238 19.89 -4.72 29.52
CA ARG A 238 19.40 -5.63 30.56
C ARG A 238 19.36 -4.95 31.94
N GLY A 239 20.36 -4.13 32.27
CA GLY A 239 20.38 -3.30 33.48
C GLY A 239 19.21 -2.30 33.52
N ILE A 240 19.04 -1.52 32.45
CA ILE A 240 17.91 -0.58 32.31
C ILE A 240 16.58 -1.31 32.49
N ARG A 241 16.41 -2.49 31.88
CA ARG A 241 15.18 -3.27 32.00
C ARG A 241 14.86 -3.71 33.43
N ARG A 242 15.88 -4.04 34.24
CA ARG A 242 15.70 -4.47 35.63
C ARG A 242 15.35 -3.32 36.57
N ILE A 243 15.93 -2.14 36.32
CA ILE A 243 15.78 -0.97 37.19
C ILE A 243 14.55 -0.15 36.80
N THR A 244 14.11 -0.21 35.54
CA THR A 244 12.86 0.41 35.12
C THR A 244 11.68 -0.37 35.70
N ASP A 245 10.79 0.30 36.41
CA ASP A 245 9.58 -0.32 36.96
C ASP A 245 8.86 -1.17 35.89
N PRO A 246 8.46 -2.41 36.22
CA PRO A 246 7.69 -3.22 35.30
C PRO A 246 6.44 -2.44 34.91
N VAL A 247 6.20 -2.28 33.61
CA VAL A 247 4.94 -1.73 33.11
C VAL A 247 3.83 -2.54 33.75
N VAL A 248 3.01 -1.89 34.59
CA VAL A 248 1.87 -2.51 35.24
C VAL A 248 0.99 -3.09 34.14
N LYS A 249 1.08 -4.41 33.96
CA LYS A 249 0.25 -5.11 32.98
C LYS A 249 -1.18 -4.95 33.45
N GLN A 250 -2.02 -4.33 32.62
CA GLN A 250 -3.45 -4.27 32.90
C GLN A 250 -3.98 -5.69 33.08
N ARG A 251 -4.84 -5.89 34.08
CA ARG A 251 -5.47 -7.19 34.29
C ARG A 251 -6.24 -7.56 33.01
N PRO A 252 -6.22 -8.84 32.59
CA PRO A 252 -6.98 -9.27 31.43
C PRO A 252 -8.46 -8.95 31.65
N GLN A 253 -9.13 -8.49 30.58
CA GLN A 253 -10.58 -8.33 30.62
C GLN A 253 -11.20 -9.70 30.90
N SER A 254 -12.06 -9.77 31.92
CA SER A 254 -12.72 -11.01 32.34
C SER A 254 -14.22 -10.93 32.10
N ALA A 255 -14.86 -12.08 31.92
CA ALA A 255 -16.32 -12.18 31.89
C ALA A 255 -16.96 -11.52 33.12
N ARG A 256 -16.35 -11.67 34.31
CA ARG A 256 -16.82 -11.03 35.55
C ARG A 256 -16.85 -9.52 35.41
N LEU A 257 -15.77 -8.90 34.93
CA LEU A 257 -15.70 -7.45 34.73
C LEU A 257 -16.82 -6.95 33.81
N LEU A 258 -17.10 -7.65 32.70
CA LEU A 258 -18.18 -7.30 31.78
C LEU A 258 -19.56 -7.36 32.45
N ARG A 259 -19.79 -8.32 33.34
CA ARG A 259 -21.06 -8.39 34.09
C ARG A 259 -21.22 -7.21 35.03
N VAL A 260 -20.15 -6.76 35.67
CA VAL A 260 -20.23 -5.58 36.56
C VAL A 260 -20.49 -4.32 35.74
N ILE A 261 -19.77 -4.13 34.62
CA ILE A 261 -20.02 -2.99 33.72
C ILE A 261 -21.46 -2.97 33.23
N PHE A 262 -22.06 -4.15 32.97
CA PHE A 262 -23.44 -4.24 32.49
C PHE A 262 -24.49 -3.70 33.46
N VAL A 263 -24.21 -3.69 34.77
CA VAL A 263 -25.14 -3.16 35.79
C VAL A 263 -25.51 -1.70 35.49
N ASP A 264 -24.57 -0.92 34.95
CA ASP A 264 -24.75 0.51 34.67
C ASP A 264 -25.13 0.80 33.21
N ILE A 265 -25.45 -0.23 32.42
CA ILE A 265 -25.81 -0.10 31.00
C ILE A 265 -27.33 -0.07 30.83
N ASN A 266 -27.83 1.04 30.26
CA ASN A 266 -29.24 1.19 29.93
C ASN A 266 -29.49 0.86 28.46
N LEU A 267 -29.85 -0.39 28.16
CA LEU A 267 -30.11 -0.85 26.80
C LEU A 267 -31.36 -0.25 26.12
N THR A 268 -32.09 0.65 26.78
CA THR A 268 -33.11 1.47 26.10
C THR A 268 -32.45 2.57 25.27
N LEU A 269 -31.28 3.07 25.69
CA LEU A 269 -30.52 4.11 24.99
C LEU A 269 -29.69 3.52 23.83
N PRO A 270 -29.81 4.05 22.60
CA PRO A 270 -29.02 3.60 21.45
C PRO A 270 -27.49 3.68 21.68
N CYS A 271 -27.02 4.70 22.39
CA CYS A 271 -25.59 4.85 22.73
C CYS A 271 -25.08 3.67 23.57
N ASP A 272 -25.84 3.27 24.60
CA ASP A 272 -25.47 2.17 25.49
C ASP A 272 -25.60 0.81 24.79
N GLN A 273 -26.53 0.67 23.83
CA GLN A 273 -26.58 -0.49 22.93
C GLN A 273 -25.30 -0.62 22.09
N LEU A 274 -24.83 0.47 21.46
CA LEU A 274 -23.55 0.45 20.72
C LEU A 274 -22.37 0.16 21.65
N LEU A 275 -22.33 0.79 22.83
CA LEU A 275 -21.26 0.60 23.80
C LEU A 275 -21.18 -0.87 24.23
N TRP A 276 -22.32 -1.47 24.59
CA TRP A 276 -22.39 -2.86 25.00
C TRP A 276 -22.04 -3.83 23.87
N GLY A 277 -22.59 -3.60 22.67
CA GLY A 277 -22.26 -4.37 21.47
C GLY A 277 -20.77 -4.30 21.16
N GLY A 278 -20.18 -3.10 21.20
CA GLY A 278 -18.75 -2.87 21.00
C GLY A 278 -17.86 -3.56 22.05
N LEU A 279 -18.25 -3.53 23.32
CA LEU A 279 -17.53 -4.24 24.40
C LEU A 279 -17.51 -5.74 24.17
N LEU A 280 -18.65 -6.34 23.82
CA LEU A 280 -18.73 -7.76 23.53
C LEU A 280 -17.95 -8.15 22.27
N LEU A 281 -18.02 -7.36 21.20
CA LEU A 281 -17.19 -7.57 20.01
C LEU A 281 -15.70 -7.51 20.35
N GLY A 282 -15.29 -6.50 21.12
CA GLY A 282 -13.91 -6.35 21.58
C GLY A 282 -13.42 -7.54 22.39
N TYR A 283 -14.25 -8.04 23.32
CA TYR A 283 -13.95 -9.16 24.19
C TYR A 283 -13.85 -10.49 23.45
N PHE A 284 -14.89 -10.88 22.70
CA PHE A 284 -14.91 -12.20 22.04
C PHE A 284 -13.90 -12.27 20.90
N PHE A 285 -13.85 -11.25 20.06
CA PHE A 285 -12.96 -11.24 18.89
C PHE A 285 -11.56 -10.73 19.18
N LEU A 286 -11.23 -10.40 20.45
CA LEU A 286 -9.93 -9.87 20.88
C LEU A 286 -9.49 -8.67 20.01
N LEU A 287 -10.41 -7.73 19.81
CA LEU A 287 -10.15 -6.58 18.94
C LEU A 287 -9.26 -5.56 19.64
N ARG A 288 -8.25 -5.08 18.92
CA ARG A 288 -7.45 -3.95 19.37
C ARG A 288 -8.29 -2.68 19.29
N ARG A 289 -8.19 -1.79 20.28
CA ARG A 289 -8.83 -0.45 20.31
C ARG A 289 -8.91 0.23 18.94
N SER A 290 -7.78 0.35 18.25
CA SER A 290 -7.67 1.08 16.98
C SER A 290 -8.34 0.38 15.78
N GLY A 291 -8.77 -0.87 15.94
CA GLY A 291 -9.44 -1.64 14.90
C GLY A 291 -10.96 -1.53 14.93
N TYR A 292 -11.57 -0.93 15.95
CA TYR A 292 -13.04 -0.83 16.03
C TYR A 292 -13.57 0.38 16.80
N LEU A 293 -12.73 1.06 17.60
CA LEU A 293 -13.09 2.26 18.35
C LEU A 293 -12.59 3.53 17.67
N PHE A 294 -13.27 4.63 17.95
CA PHE A 294 -12.84 5.97 17.59
C PHE A 294 -11.65 6.42 18.47
N ILE A 295 -10.69 7.10 17.85
CA ILE A 295 -9.54 7.74 18.50
C ILE A 295 -9.77 9.26 18.43
N GLY A 296 -10.39 9.81 19.48
CA GLY A 296 -10.94 11.17 19.42
C GLY A 296 -12.06 11.21 18.37
N LYS A 297 -11.95 12.13 17.39
CA LYS A 297 -12.90 12.24 16.27
C LYS A 297 -12.49 11.44 15.02
N ARG A 298 -11.40 10.66 15.09
CA ARG A 298 -10.84 9.96 13.92
C ARG A 298 -10.93 8.45 14.06
N VAL A 299 -11.07 7.76 12.94
CA VAL A 299 -10.90 6.31 12.81
C VAL A 299 -9.72 6.01 11.90
N LEU A 300 -9.18 4.80 12.00
CA LEU A 300 -8.16 4.33 11.07
C LEU A 300 -8.83 3.68 9.85
N SER A 301 -8.13 3.64 8.72
CA SER A 301 -8.66 3.12 7.44
C SER A 301 -9.14 1.66 7.53
N TYR A 302 -8.56 0.88 8.44
CA TYR A 302 -8.86 -0.53 8.70
C TYR A 302 -9.83 -0.75 9.87
N VAL A 303 -10.60 0.27 10.27
CA VAL A 303 -11.64 0.12 11.31
C VAL A 303 -12.71 -0.88 10.86
N LEU A 304 -13.23 -1.67 11.79
CA LEU A 304 -14.37 -2.55 11.56
C LEU A 304 -15.56 -1.73 11.07
N ARG A 305 -16.00 -2.01 9.84
CA ARG A 305 -17.17 -1.40 9.22
C ARG A 305 -18.42 -2.18 9.56
N LEU A 306 -19.58 -1.52 9.48
CA LEU A 306 -20.86 -2.18 9.74
C LEU A 306 -21.13 -3.34 8.76
N SER A 307 -20.79 -3.19 7.48
CA SER A 307 -20.87 -4.26 6.46
C SER A 307 -19.91 -5.42 6.73
N GLY A 308 -18.87 -5.17 7.53
CA GLY A 308 -17.91 -6.19 7.93
C GLY A 308 -18.45 -7.09 9.04
N ILE A 309 -19.65 -6.85 9.57
CA ILE A 309 -20.28 -7.77 10.52
C ILE A 309 -21.37 -8.53 9.78
N GLN A 310 -21.38 -9.86 9.89
CA GLN A 310 -22.32 -10.73 9.20
C GLN A 310 -22.83 -11.79 10.17
N CYS A 311 -24.10 -12.15 10.02
CA CYS A 311 -24.77 -13.13 10.86
C CYS A 311 -25.17 -14.33 10.01
N PHE A 312 -24.96 -15.53 10.55
CA PHE A 312 -25.24 -16.79 9.86
C PHE A 312 -26.09 -17.72 10.73
N ASP A 313 -26.89 -18.57 10.11
CA ASP A 313 -27.62 -19.63 10.81
C ASP A 313 -26.78 -20.92 10.93
N THR A 314 -27.42 -22.08 11.14
CA THR A 314 -26.73 -23.38 11.24
C THR A 314 -26.25 -23.91 9.90
N ASN A 315 -26.81 -23.43 8.80
CA ASN A 315 -26.50 -23.87 7.44
C ASN A 315 -25.49 -22.92 6.77
N GLU A 316 -24.93 -21.97 7.53
CA GLU A 316 -24.02 -20.92 7.05
C GLU A 316 -24.69 -19.91 6.11
N ASP A 317 -26.02 -19.85 6.10
CA ASP A 317 -26.76 -18.87 5.31
C ASP A 317 -26.78 -17.50 6.01
N PRO A 318 -26.57 -16.39 5.28
CA PRO A 318 -26.68 -15.05 5.84
C PRO A 318 -28.10 -14.76 6.35
N VAL A 319 -28.23 -14.44 7.64
CA VAL A 319 -29.52 -14.19 8.29
C VAL A 319 -29.50 -12.91 9.14
N PRO A 320 -30.67 -12.30 9.41
CA PRO A 320 -30.77 -11.20 10.35
C PRO A 320 -30.31 -11.60 11.77
N PRO A 321 -29.76 -10.66 12.58
CA PRO A 321 -29.19 -10.95 13.91
C PRO A 321 -30.15 -11.64 14.90
N LYS A 322 -31.47 -11.54 14.69
CA LYS A 322 -32.48 -12.23 15.52
C LYS A 322 -32.45 -13.76 15.34
N ARG A 323 -32.17 -14.26 14.13
CA ARG A 323 -32.18 -15.69 13.77
C ARG A 323 -30.79 -16.33 13.80
N ALA A 324 -29.76 -15.50 13.90
CA ALA A 324 -28.37 -15.92 13.86
C ALA A 324 -27.96 -16.91 14.96
N LYS A 325 -27.09 -17.84 14.57
CA LYS A 325 -26.40 -18.81 15.42
C LYS A 325 -24.90 -18.58 15.43
N VAL A 326 -24.36 -17.95 14.39
CA VAL A 326 -22.96 -17.56 14.25
C VAL A 326 -22.89 -16.09 13.86
N VAL A 327 -21.89 -15.38 14.37
CA VAL A 327 -21.53 -14.04 13.90
C VAL A 327 -20.11 -14.10 13.34
N GLY A 328 -19.95 -13.58 12.12
CA GLY A 328 -18.67 -13.35 11.46
C GLY A 328 -18.31 -11.87 11.49
N ILE A 329 -17.03 -11.57 11.65
CA ILE A 329 -16.48 -10.24 11.36
C ILE A 329 -15.38 -10.34 10.32
N THR A 330 -15.38 -9.40 9.38
CA THR A 330 -14.40 -9.24 8.32
C THR A 330 -13.53 -8.03 8.63
N LEU A 331 -12.23 -8.28 8.82
CA LEU A 331 -11.23 -7.24 9.09
C LEU A 331 -10.43 -6.99 7.80
N HIS A 332 -10.70 -5.87 7.13
CA HIS A 332 -10.04 -5.45 5.88
C HIS A 332 -8.61 -4.90 6.07
N GLY A 333 -7.95 -5.26 7.17
CA GLY A 333 -6.58 -4.82 7.46
C GLY A 333 -6.25 -4.75 8.95
N ALA A 334 -4.97 -4.60 9.25
CA ALA A 334 -4.47 -4.35 10.60
C ALA A 334 -3.16 -3.57 10.53
N LYS A 335 -2.76 -2.91 11.62
CA LYS A 335 -1.49 -2.17 11.70
C LYS A 335 -0.26 -2.96 11.23
N ASN A 336 -0.27 -4.28 11.42
CA ASN A 336 0.83 -5.18 11.07
C ASN A 336 0.55 -6.02 9.81
N ASN A 337 -0.53 -5.73 9.08
CA ASN A 337 -0.90 -6.42 7.85
C ASN A 337 -0.89 -5.40 6.69
N PRO A 338 0.29 -5.04 6.16
CA PRO A 338 0.42 -4.02 5.11
C PRO A 338 -0.22 -4.46 3.78
N PHE A 339 -0.44 -5.77 3.58
CA PHE A 339 -1.02 -6.32 2.36
C PHE A 339 -2.56 -6.44 2.39
N GLY A 340 -3.21 -5.91 3.44
CA GLY A 340 -4.67 -5.81 3.48
C GLY A 340 -5.43 -7.14 3.45
N ARG A 341 -4.77 -8.30 3.65
CA ARG A 341 -5.44 -9.61 3.63
C ARG A 341 -6.61 -9.60 4.61
N GLU A 342 -7.81 -9.81 4.07
CA GLU A 342 -9.01 -9.89 4.87
C GLU A 342 -8.90 -11.05 5.84
N LYS A 343 -9.13 -10.76 7.13
CA LYS A 343 -9.22 -11.81 8.13
C LYS A 343 -10.65 -11.89 8.61
N ILE A 344 -11.30 -12.98 8.28
CA ILE A 344 -12.63 -13.31 8.78
C ILE A 344 -12.47 -14.08 10.09
N ARG A 345 -13.28 -13.75 11.09
CA ARG A 345 -13.35 -14.46 12.36
C ARG A 345 -14.81 -14.77 12.66
N TYR A 346 -15.07 -15.95 13.22
CA TYR A 346 -16.43 -16.39 13.54
C TYR A 346 -16.54 -16.72 15.03
N HIS A 347 -17.72 -16.46 15.61
CA HIS A 347 -18.09 -16.94 16.92
C HIS A 347 -19.53 -17.44 16.95
N TYR A 348 -19.72 -18.58 17.61
CA TYR A 348 -21.02 -19.16 17.87
C TYR A 348 -21.77 -18.43 18.98
N LYS A 349 -23.10 -18.49 18.92
CA LYS A 349 -24.00 -18.04 19.97
C LYS A 349 -23.67 -18.75 21.28
N SER A 350 -23.29 -17.97 22.30
CA SER A 350 -23.10 -18.52 23.64
C SER A 350 -24.44 -18.90 24.28
N LYS A 351 -24.38 -19.83 25.25
CA LYS A 351 -25.52 -20.17 26.11
C LYS A 351 -25.78 -19.09 27.18
N ASP A 352 -24.86 -18.13 27.34
CA ASP A 352 -25.00 -17.05 28.30
C ASP A 352 -26.01 -16.00 27.80
N ARG A 353 -26.95 -15.61 28.67
CA ARG A 353 -27.95 -14.61 28.31
C ARG A 353 -27.30 -13.24 28.10
N LEU A 354 -26.28 -12.88 28.87
CA LEU A 354 -25.69 -11.56 28.84
C LEU A 354 -24.49 -11.48 27.89
N LEU A 355 -23.55 -12.42 28.04
CA LEU A 355 -22.26 -12.43 27.36
C LEU A 355 -22.33 -13.31 26.12
N CYS A 356 -22.83 -12.75 25.01
CA CYS A 356 -23.04 -13.50 23.78
C CYS A 356 -22.58 -12.70 22.55
N PRO A 357 -21.65 -13.23 21.73
CA PRO A 357 -21.13 -12.50 20.56
C PRO A 357 -22.22 -12.25 19.51
N VAL A 358 -23.13 -13.20 19.30
CA VAL A 358 -24.28 -13.02 18.40
C VAL A 358 -25.24 -11.94 18.91
N ARG A 359 -25.40 -11.80 20.23
CA ARG A 359 -26.19 -10.69 20.81
C ARG A 359 -25.46 -9.35 20.69
N ALA A 360 -24.13 -9.34 20.70
CA ALA A 360 -23.34 -8.13 20.49
C ALA A 360 -23.75 -7.45 19.18
N ASP A 361 -23.77 -8.24 18.11
CA ASP A 361 -24.14 -7.76 16.79
C ASP A 361 -25.58 -7.23 16.72
N ARG A 362 -26.52 -7.94 17.36
CA ARG A 362 -27.91 -7.46 17.46
C ARG A 362 -28.01 -6.07 18.09
N TRP A 363 -27.19 -5.76 19.10
CA TRP A 363 -27.15 -4.44 19.71
C TRP A 363 -26.53 -3.40 18.79
N VAL A 364 -25.45 -3.75 18.09
CA VAL A 364 -24.81 -2.88 17.10
C VAL A 364 -25.79 -2.53 15.98
N TYR A 365 -26.41 -3.51 15.33
CA TYR A 365 -27.40 -3.25 14.27
C TYR A 365 -28.62 -2.48 14.76
N LYS A 366 -29.11 -2.76 15.98
CA LYS A 366 -30.28 -2.04 16.52
C LYS A 366 -29.97 -0.55 16.64
N ALA A 367 -28.82 -0.20 17.20
CA ALA A 367 -28.44 1.19 17.39
C ALA A 367 -27.99 1.84 16.07
N ALA A 368 -27.30 1.11 15.19
CA ALA A 368 -26.92 1.59 13.86
C ALA A 368 -28.13 2.04 13.04
N ARG A 369 -29.27 1.34 13.16
CA ARG A 369 -30.54 1.78 12.56
C ARG A 369 -31.03 3.11 13.13
N THR A 370 -30.89 3.33 14.43
CA THR A 370 -31.27 4.60 15.06
C THR A 370 -30.35 5.76 14.68
N PHE A 371 -29.05 5.49 14.54
CA PHE A 371 -28.06 6.48 14.13
C PHE A 371 -27.91 6.64 12.61
N ALA A 372 -28.72 5.93 11.81
CA ALA A 372 -28.63 5.90 10.34
C ALA A 372 -27.21 5.59 9.81
N THR A 373 -26.48 4.71 10.50
CA THR A 373 -25.12 4.30 10.11
C THR A 373 -25.16 3.50 8.81
N ARG A 374 -24.36 3.89 7.81
CA ARG A 374 -24.31 3.22 6.51
C ARG A 374 -23.44 1.95 6.58
N PRO A 375 -23.60 0.99 5.66
CA PRO A 375 -22.79 -0.24 5.65
C PRO A 375 -21.28 0.02 5.61
N GLY A 376 -20.85 1.03 4.85
CA GLY A 376 -19.44 1.41 4.77
C GLY A 376 -18.92 2.15 6.01
N ASP A 377 -19.78 2.65 6.89
CA ASP A 377 -19.33 3.45 8.04
C ASP A 377 -18.72 2.56 9.14
N PRO A 378 -17.89 3.13 10.03
CA PRO A 378 -17.41 2.40 11.20
C PRO A 378 -18.59 1.82 12.01
N ALA A 379 -18.48 0.56 12.45
CA ALA A 379 -19.60 -0.15 13.07
C ALA A 379 -20.14 0.52 14.35
N LEU A 380 -19.31 1.28 15.06
CA LEU A 380 -19.66 1.97 16.31
C LEU A 380 -19.83 3.48 16.13
N SER A 381 -20.41 3.89 15.01
CA SER A 381 -20.69 5.29 14.70
C SER A 381 -22.00 5.78 15.32
N MET A 382 -22.00 7.05 15.73
CA MET A 382 -23.15 7.86 16.11
C MET A 382 -23.23 9.06 15.15
N TRP A 383 -24.25 9.91 15.25
CA TRP A 383 -24.47 11.02 14.30
C TRP A 383 -23.23 11.86 13.97
N ASN A 384 -22.52 12.34 15.00
CA ASN A 384 -21.36 13.23 14.84
C ASN A 384 -20.06 12.69 15.49
N SER A 385 -20.08 11.44 15.95
CA SER A 385 -18.96 10.83 16.68
C SER A 385 -19.09 9.31 16.68
N GLY A 386 -18.37 8.61 17.56
CA GLY A 386 -18.57 7.19 17.78
C GLY A 386 -17.99 6.76 19.11
N ILE A 387 -18.12 5.46 19.42
CA ILE A 387 -17.68 4.94 20.71
C ILE A 387 -16.15 5.04 20.81
N THR A 388 -15.68 5.76 21.84
CA THR A 388 -14.25 5.96 22.13
C THR A 388 -13.79 5.07 23.28
N SER A 389 -12.47 4.96 23.46
CA SER A 389 -11.91 4.31 24.67
C SER A 389 -12.31 5.01 25.96
N ASP A 390 -12.55 6.31 25.90
CA ASP A 390 -12.80 7.13 27.07
C ASP A 390 -14.25 6.93 27.55
N ALA A 391 -15.18 6.71 26.61
CA ALA A 391 -16.53 6.25 26.92
C ALA A 391 -16.53 4.90 27.64
N ILE A 392 -15.65 3.97 27.26
CA ILE A 392 -15.48 2.69 27.95
C ILE A 392 -14.85 2.91 29.34
N ARG A 393 -13.79 3.73 29.41
CA ARG A 393 -13.08 4.02 30.66
C ARG A 393 -14.00 4.64 31.72
N GLY A 394 -14.81 5.63 31.34
CA GLY A 394 -15.72 6.31 32.27
C GLY A 394 -16.73 5.36 32.94
N ARG A 395 -17.05 4.23 32.30
CA ARG A 395 -17.92 3.18 32.89
C ARG A 395 -17.16 2.18 33.76
N THR A 396 -15.84 2.06 33.59
CA THR A 396 -15.01 1.20 34.45
C THR A 396 -14.47 1.90 35.68
N ASP A 397 -14.32 3.23 35.66
CA ASP A 397 -13.78 3.99 36.80
C ASP A 397 -14.75 4.01 38.01
N LEU A 398 -16.04 3.71 37.78
CA LEU A 398 -17.04 3.46 38.83
C LEU A 398 -16.74 2.19 39.65
N LEU A 399 -15.88 1.30 39.16
CA LEU A 399 -15.48 0.05 39.83
C LEU A 399 -14.23 0.19 40.71
N SER A 400 -13.60 1.37 40.67
CA SER A 400 -12.40 1.72 41.45
C SER A 400 -12.70 2.66 42.62
N ARG A 401 -13.97 2.90 42.92
CA ARG A 401 -14.42 3.58 44.14
C ARG A 401 -15.08 2.59 45.08
#